data_AF-A0A2E3EV74-F1
#
_entry.id   AF-A0A2E3EV74-F1
#
_cell.length_a   1.000
_cell.length_b   1.000
_cell.length_c   1.000
_cell.angle_alpha   90.00
_cell.angle_beta   90.00
_cell.angle_gamma   90.00
#
_symmetry.space_group_name_H-M   'P 1'
#
loop_
_entity.id
_entity.type
_entity.pdbx_description
1 polymer ?
#
loop_
_entity_poly.entity_id
_entity_poly.type
_entity_poly.pdbx_seq_one_letter_code
_entity_poly.pdbx_strand_id
1 'polypeptide(L)'
;MNTLSRRGFLAASAAAIGAAHMPRLAFAQTVAPISLSAATRTLDINGRAATVFGLAGPGGQGLVLDPGQKFRVDLTNDLDVGTIIHWHGQIPPNAQDGVPDMPMPLLAAGETRSYDFEARPGTHWMHSHVPTQEMQLLAAPLIVRSQEDIVADRQEVVMFLHDFSFRAPEEVLAEISGGHVGDGAGPSALPDQGAPMEGMGAMQGMNHGAMGHGAMGGMPMGNMSGMGGMMGGMAMDLNDYDWDAYLANDRTLSDPEVVQVEHGGRILLRVINAAAATAFWIETGGVEARLVAVDGHAVQPVPGTRFGLAMGQRLDIEIDLPNEGGAWPILALREGARERTGLILASRGAEVRRLDAVAESEAPAFDAGLAQEARLIALDALPDRPVERSHVLMLGGSMQPYVWTINGAIWGQHQPIIARSGERVVLSFHNMSMMAHPMHLHGHVFQVVGLNGRRVAGALRDTVHVPPMAMVDVALDAGEAARWMLHCHHMPHLATGMMTEFAVTASA
;
A
#
# COMPACT_ATOMS: atom_id res chain seq x y z
N MET A 1 67.74 -48.14 -10.08
CA MET A 1 66.49 -48.84 -9.70
C MET A 1 66.18 -48.49 -8.25
N ASN A 2 65.31 -47.51 -8.00
CA ASN A 2 64.85 -47.20 -6.64
C ASN A 2 63.64 -48.08 -6.32
N THR A 3 63.86 -49.11 -5.52
CA THR A 3 62.84 -50.05 -5.06
C THR A 3 62.01 -49.40 -3.96
N LEU A 4 60.78 -48.97 -4.29
CA LEU A 4 59.79 -48.57 -3.29
C LEU A 4 59.50 -49.76 -2.36
N SER A 5 59.80 -49.62 -1.08
CA SER A 5 59.52 -50.67 -0.09
C SER A 5 58.02 -50.83 0.11
N ARG A 6 57.55 -52.05 0.47
CA ARG A 6 56.13 -52.32 0.75
C ARG A 6 55.53 -51.37 1.80
N ARG A 7 56.34 -50.87 2.76
CA ARG A 7 55.92 -49.85 3.72
C ARG A 7 55.78 -48.45 3.10
N GLY A 8 56.65 -48.10 2.15
CA GLY A 8 56.55 -46.85 1.40
C GLY A 8 55.32 -46.81 0.48
N PHE A 9 54.96 -47.94 -0.13
CA PHE A 9 53.73 -48.05 -0.93
C PHE A 9 52.47 -47.91 -0.06
N LEU A 10 52.40 -48.62 1.09
CA LEU A 10 51.25 -48.52 1.99
C LEU A 10 51.11 -47.13 2.64
N ALA A 11 52.21 -46.46 2.98
CA ALA A 11 52.16 -45.08 3.50
C ALA A 11 51.72 -44.07 2.44
N ALA A 12 52.15 -44.23 1.18
CA ALA A 12 51.71 -43.39 0.07
C ALA A 12 50.23 -43.65 -0.29
N SER A 13 49.77 -44.91 -0.23
CA SER A 13 48.36 -45.25 -0.44
C SER A 13 47.46 -44.73 0.69
N ALA A 14 47.90 -44.78 1.95
CA ALA A 14 47.15 -44.22 3.08
C ALA A 14 47.05 -42.68 3.01
N ALA A 15 48.11 -41.99 2.57
CA ALA A 15 48.08 -40.54 2.33
C ALA A 15 47.18 -40.16 1.13
N ALA A 16 47.17 -40.96 0.07
CA ALA A 16 46.31 -40.73 -1.10
C ALA A 16 44.83 -41.02 -0.81
N ILE A 17 44.54 -42.03 0.02
CA ILE A 17 43.16 -42.34 0.47
C ILE A 17 42.68 -41.28 1.48
N GLY A 18 43.55 -40.80 2.38
CA GLY A 18 43.23 -39.70 3.30
C GLY A 18 42.91 -38.37 2.60
N ALA A 19 43.60 -38.06 1.49
CA ALA A 19 43.30 -36.89 0.67
C ALA A 19 42.01 -37.05 -0.17
N ALA A 20 41.64 -38.27 -0.55
CA ALA A 20 40.41 -38.57 -1.27
C ALA A 20 39.15 -38.63 -0.38
N HIS A 21 39.34 -38.71 0.95
CA HIS A 21 38.27 -38.70 1.96
C HIS A 21 38.27 -37.47 2.87
N MET A 22 39.08 -36.44 2.58
CA MET A 22 38.75 -35.12 3.12
C MET A 22 37.41 -34.74 2.51
N PRO A 23 36.37 -34.45 3.33
CA PRO A 23 35.17 -33.85 2.78
C PRO A 23 35.67 -32.65 2.00
N ARG A 24 35.37 -32.60 0.69
CA ARG A 24 35.38 -31.33 0.00
C ARG A 24 34.50 -30.46 0.86
N LEU A 25 35.10 -29.57 1.65
CA LEU A 25 34.39 -28.43 2.18
C LEU A 25 33.84 -27.81 0.92
N ALA A 26 32.57 -28.09 0.64
CA ALA A 26 31.78 -27.29 -0.23
C ALA A 26 31.85 -25.93 0.47
N PHE A 27 32.84 -25.13 0.06
CA PHE A 27 32.69 -23.70 0.13
C PHE A 27 31.44 -23.48 -0.70
N ALA A 28 30.29 -23.49 -0.03
CA ALA A 28 29.09 -22.88 -0.57
C ALA A 28 29.59 -21.51 -1.00
N GLN A 29 29.62 -21.26 -2.31
CA GLN A 29 29.86 -19.92 -2.79
C GLN A 29 28.75 -19.10 -2.14
N THR A 30 29.10 -18.38 -1.08
CA THR A 30 28.18 -17.47 -0.42
C THR A 30 27.92 -16.41 -1.46
N VAL A 31 26.80 -16.53 -2.17
CA VAL A 31 26.32 -15.50 -3.09
C VAL A 31 26.36 -14.19 -2.32
N ALA A 32 27.09 -13.22 -2.88
CA ALA A 32 27.29 -11.93 -2.25
C ALA A 32 25.92 -11.26 -2.01
N PRO A 33 25.75 -10.56 -0.88
CA PRO A 33 24.56 -9.76 -0.67
C PRO A 33 24.33 -8.75 -1.79
N ILE A 34 23.06 -8.51 -2.09
CA ILE A 34 22.61 -7.44 -2.98
C ILE A 34 22.75 -6.13 -2.20
N SER A 35 23.45 -5.16 -2.77
CA SER A 35 23.56 -3.83 -2.15
C SER A 35 22.28 -3.04 -2.41
N LEU A 36 21.73 -2.42 -1.36
CA LEU A 36 20.63 -1.47 -1.42
C LEU A 36 21.00 -0.24 -0.59
N SER A 37 20.78 0.97 -1.12
CA SER A 37 21.09 2.21 -0.40
C SER A 37 19.87 3.10 -0.29
N ALA A 38 19.57 3.55 0.93
CA ALA A 38 18.66 4.67 1.19
C ALA A 38 19.45 5.97 0.99
N ALA A 39 19.10 6.75 -0.02
CA ALA A 39 19.86 7.94 -0.41
C ALA A 39 18.95 9.07 -0.91
N THR A 40 19.51 10.28 -1.03
CA THR A 40 18.84 11.40 -1.69
C THR A 40 19.00 11.30 -3.21
N ARG A 41 18.02 11.81 -3.93
CA ARG A 41 18.02 11.95 -5.39
C ARG A 41 17.24 13.19 -5.81
N THR A 42 17.43 13.63 -7.04
CA THR A 42 16.78 14.82 -7.58
C THR A 42 15.84 14.44 -8.72
N LEU A 43 14.60 14.90 -8.63
CA LEU A 43 13.58 14.78 -9.68
C LEU A 43 13.33 16.14 -10.32
N ASP A 44 12.97 16.14 -11.60
CA ASP A 44 12.37 17.31 -12.24
C ASP A 44 10.85 17.16 -12.20
N ILE A 45 10.20 18.04 -11.45
CA ILE A 45 8.74 18.08 -11.33
C ILE A 45 8.26 19.35 -12.03
N ASN A 46 7.77 19.19 -13.27
CA ASN A 46 7.22 20.28 -14.10
C ASN A 46 8.21 21.44 -14.30
N GLY A 47 9.50 21.14 -14.51
CA GLY A 47 10.56 22.12 -14.72
C GLY A 47 11.18 22.67 -13.43
N ARG A 48 10.81 22.13 -12.26
CA ARG A 48 11.37 22.50 -10.97
C ARG A 48 12.05 21.30 -10.32
N ALA A 49 13.33 21.46 -9.99
CA ALA A 49 14.09 20.43 -9.29
C ALA A 49 13.54 20.22 -7.87
N ALA A 50 13.36 18.96 -7.48
CA ALA A 50 12.94 18.52 -6.16
C ALA A 50 13.94 17.49 -5.62
N THR A 51 14.43 17.70 -4.39
CA THR A 51 15.22 16.69 -3.69
C THR A 51 14.28 15.78 -2.93
N VAL A 52 14.36 14.48 -3.21
CA VAL A 52 13.56 13.43 -2.58
C VAL A 52 14.48 12.32 -2.10
N PHE A 53 13.92 11.36 -1.37
CA PHE A 53 14.62 10.13 -1.01
C PHE A 53 14.40 9.04 -2.06
N GLY A 54 15.13 7.94 -1.92
CA GLY A 54 15.00 6.77 -2.78
C GLY A 54 15.79 5.58 -2.26
N LEU A 55 15.49 4.42 -2.85
CA LEU A 55 16.14 3.15 -2.53
C LEU A 55 16.85 2.62 -3.78
N ALA A 56 18.15 2.87 -3.87
CA ALA A 56 18.97 2.52 -5.01
C ALA A 56 19.54 1.10 -4.87
N GLY A 57 19.15 0.21 -5.78
CA GLY A 57 19.70 -1.13 -5.96
C GLY A 57 20.58 -1.25 -7.22
N PRO A 58 21.03 -2.46 -7.58
CA PRO A 58 21.96 -2.67 -8.70
C PRO A 58 21.41 -2.28 -10.08
N GLY A 59 20.08 -2.29 -10.24
CA GLY A 59 19.39 -1.99 -11.50
C GLY A 59 18.78 -0.59 -11.58
N GLY A 60 19.00 0.27 -10.58
CA GLY A 60 18.30 1.55 -10.43
C GLY A 60 17.49 1.59 -9.13
N GLN A 61 16.33 2.25 -9.12
CA GLN A 61 15.45 2.25 -7.95
C GLN A 61 14.82 0.87 -7.76
N GLY A 62 14.89 0.33 -6.54
CA GLY A 62 14.27 -0.93 -6.15
C GLY A 62 15.07 -2.17 -6.52
N LEU A 63 14.42 -3.33 -6.39
CA LEU A 63 15.01 -4.64 -6.62
C LEU A 63 14.12 -5.51 -7.52
N VAL A 64 14.76 -6.29 -8.38
CA VAL A 64 14.13 -7.38 -9.13
C VAL A 64 14.91 -8.66 -8.80
N LEU A 65 14.20 -9.67 -8.32
CA LEU A 65 14.76 -10.97 -7.96
C LEU A 65 14.28 -12.04 -8.95
N ASP A 66 15.18 -12.92 -9.34
CA ASP A 66 14.87 -14.09 -10.17
C ASP A 66 14.21 -15.21 -9.33
N PRO A 67 13.51 -16.16 -9.97
CA PRO A 67 12.85 -17.25 -9.28
C PRO A 67 13.80 -18.04 -8.37
N GLY A 68 13.40 -18.17 -7.10
CA GLY A 68 14.18 -18.89 -6.09
C GLY A 68 15.45 -18.17 -5.60
N GLN A 69 15.70 -16.94 -6.05
CA GLN A 69 16.74 -16.09 -5.48
C GLN A 69 16.34 -15.68 -4.05
N LYS A 70 17.19 -16.00 -3.07
CA LYS A 70 16.99 -15.56 -1.69
C LYS A 70 17.06 -14.04 -1.58
N PHE A 71 16.27 -13.47 -0.68
CA PHE A 71 16.39 -12.08 -0.29
C PHE A 71 17.60 -11.93 0.62
N ARG A 72 18.79 -11.73 0.05
CA ARG A 72 20.01 -11.40 0.79
C ARG A 72 20.43 -9.99 0.43
N VAL A 73 20.09 -9.03 1.27
CA VAL A 73 20.28 -7.60 1.01
C VAL A 73 21.08 -6.96 2.13
N ASP A 74 22.10 -6.19 1.76
CA ASP A 74 22.75 -5.24 2.67
C ASP A 74 22.17 -3.85 2.39
N LEU A 75 21.38 -3.35 3.34
CA LEU A 75 20.81 -2.00 3.30
C LEU A 75 21.78 -1.03 3.98
N THR A 76 22.28 -0.06 3.23
CA THR A 76 23.08 1.06 3.74
C THR A 76 22.22 2.31 3.85
N ASN A 77 22.30 3.02 4.98
CA ASN A 77 21.68 4.33 5.12
C ASN A 77 22.67 5.44 4.72
N ASP A 78 22.57 5.94 3.50
CA ASP A 78 23.37 7.07 3.01
C ASP A 78 22.69 8.44 3.23
N LEU A 79 21.58 8.48 3.99
CA LEU A 79 20.95 9.71 4.45
C LEU A 79 21.68 10.28 5.67
N ASP A 80 21.39 11.55 5.99
CA ASP A 80 21.85 12.21 7.21
C ASP A 80 20.91 12.01 8.41
N VAL A 81 19.77 11.35 8.20
CA VAL A 81 18.76 11.01 9.21
C VAL A 81 18.66 9.49 9.40
N GLY A 82 18.22 9.05 10.58
CA GLY A 82 17.99 7.63 10.84
C GLY A 82 16.82 7.09 10.01
N THR A 83 16.94 5.88 9.45
CA THR A 83 15.88 5.27 8.63
C THR A 83 15.77 3.77 8.84
N ILE A 84 14.66 3.16 8.46
CA ILE A 84 14.50 1.71 8.37
C ILE A 84 13.49 1.40 7.27
N ILE A 85 13.71 0.30 6.55
CA ILE A 85 12.90 -0.06 5.39
C ILE A 85 12.09 -1.31 5.70
N HIS A 86 10.78 -1.20 5.49
CA HIS A 86 9.84 -2.32 5.50
C HIS A 86 9.71 -2.93 4.10
N TRP A 87 9.52 -4.25 4.05
CA TRP A 87 9.41 -5.05 2.81
C TRP A 87 7.94 -5.38 2.51
N HIS A 88 7.16 -4.38 2.11
CA HIS A 88 5.71 -4.47 1.98
C HIS A 88 5.22 -5.68 1.17
N GLY A 89 4.45 -6.55 1.83
CA GLY A 89 3.85 -7.76 1.27
C GLY A 89 4.77 -8.99 1.25
N GLN A 90 6.03 -8.84 1.68
CA GLN A 90 6.85 -9.97 2.11
C GLN A 90 6.47 -10.37 3.54
N ILE A 91 6.86 -11.58 3.93
CA ILE A 91 6.64 -12.12 5.29
C ILE A 91 7.96 -12.61 5.90
N PRO A 92 8.97 -11.73 6.03
CA PRO A 92 10.21 -12.12 6.68
C PRO A 92 9.94 -12.50 8.14
N PRO A 93 10.88 -13.20 8.81
CA PRO A 93 10.82 -13.32 10.27
C PRO A 93 10.69 -11.92 10.91
N ASN A 94 9.96 -11.80 12.02
CA ASN A 94 9.62 -10.49 12.61
C ASN A 94 10.85 -9.60 12.87
N ALA A 95 11.98 -10.21 13.23
CA ALA A 95 13.25 -9.51 13.44
C ALA A 95 13.80 -8.77 12.20
N GLN A 96 13.28 -9.07 11.02
CA GLN A 96 13.72 -8.54 9.73
C GLN A 96 12.62 -7.74 9.01
N ASP A 97 11.49 -7.50 9.68
CA ASP A 97 10.31 -6.86 9.09
C ASP A 97 10.52 -5.39 8.74
N GLY A 98 11.40 -4.69 9.45
CA GLY A 98 11.76 -3.31 9.12
C GLY A 98 10.89 -2.24 9.78
N VAL A 99 10.36 -2.50 10.97
CA VAL A 99 9.57 -1.55 11.76
C VAL A 99 10.43 -0.91 12.86
N PRO A 100 10.42 0.43 13.02
CA PRO A 100 11.16 1.14 14.05
C PRO A 100 10.81 0.64 15.45
N ASP A 101 11.85 0.29 16.21
CA ASP A 101 11.76 -0.14 17.62
C ASP A 101 10.89 -1.39 17.85
N MET A 102 10.56 -2.12 16.78
CA MET A 102 9.78 -3.37 16.84
C MET A 102 10.27 -4.39 15.78
N PRO A 103 11.33 -5.17 16.05
CA PRO A 103 12.23 -5.10 17.20
C PRO A 103 13.52 -4.31 16.93
N MET A 104 13.68 -3.75 15.72
CA MET A 104 14.95 -3.19 15.27
C MET A 104 14.95 -1.66 15.38
N PRO A 105 16.04 -1.04 15.87
CA PRO A 105 16.17 0.41 15.85
C PRO A 105 16.34 0.91 14.41
N LEU A 106 16.12 2.21 14.19
CA LEU A 106 16.53 2.88 12.94
C LEU A 106 18.04 2.65 12.67
N LEU A 107 18.41 2.50 11.39
CA LEU A 107 19.80 2.57 10.95
C LEU A 107 20.29 4.01 11.10
N ALA A 108 21.42 4.21 11.79
CA ALA A 108 22.08 5.50 11.80
C ALA A 108 22.67 5.85 10.42
N ALA A 109 22.97 7.13 10.18
CA ALA A 109 23.69 7.56 8.98
C ALA A 109 25.01 6.79 8.81
N GLY A 110 25.24 6.24 7.63
CA GLY A 110 26.39 5.38 7.27
C GLY A 110 26.33 3.95 7.81
N GLU A 111 25.31 3.58 8.59
CA GLU A 111 25.13 2.21 9.06
C GLU A 111 24.68 1.30 7.90
N THR A 112 25.14 0.05 7.93
CA THR A 112 24.67 -1.00 7.03
C THR A 112 24.09 -2.15 7.85
N ARG A 113 22.96 -2.71 7.39
CA ARG A 113 22.29 -3.84 8.03
C ARG A 113 21.91 -4.89 6.99
N SER A 114 22.20 -6.15 7.31
CA SER A 114 21.89 -7.30 6.46
C SER A 114 20.50 -7.85 6.76
N TYR A 115 19.80 -8.24 5.69
CA TYR A 115 18.54 -8.96 5.70
C TYR A 115 18.71 -10.24 4.88
N ASP A 116 18.30 -11.39 5.43
CA ASP A 116 18.35 -12.73 4.81
C ASP A 116 17.03 -13.48 5.11
N PHE A 117 16.14 -13.54 4.12
CA PHE A 117 14.90 -14.32 4.19
C PHE A 117 14.50 -14.90 2.81
N GLU A 118 13.52 -15.80 2.82
CA GLU A 118 12.96 -16.37 1.59
C GLU A 118 11.95 -15.38 0.97
N ALA A 119 12.27 -14.86 -0.22
CA ALA A 119 11.38 -13.95 -0.93
C ALA A 119 10.18 -14.69 -1.51
N ARG A 120 9.00 -14.11 -1.38
CA ARG A 120 7.78 -14.59 -2.03
C ARG A 120 7.67 -14.00 -3.43
N PRO A 121 7.36 -14.84 -4.45
CA PRO A 121 7.06 -14.36 -5.80
C PRO A 121 5.86 -13.43 -5.82
N GLY A 122 5.89 -12.42 -6.70
CA GLY A 122 4.82 -11.46 -6.89
C GLY A 122 5.32 -10.02 -7.05
N THR A 123 4.35 -9.11 -7.14
CA THR A 123 4.57 -7.66 -7.14
C THR A 123 4.51 -7.12 -5.71
N HIS A 124 5.66 -6.69 -5.22
CA HIS A 124 5.85 -6.10 -3.89
C HIS A 124 6.52 -4.74 -4.02
N TRP A 125 6.75 -4.11 -2.89
CA TRP A 125 7.51 -2.88 -2.80
C TRP A 125 8.16 -2.78 -1.43
N MET A 126 8.98 -1.75 -1.26
CA MET A 126 9.69 -1.48 -0.03
C MET A 126 9.62 0.02 0.23
N HIS A 127 9.53 0.41 1.49
CA HIS A 127 9.41 1.82 1.87
C HIS A 127 9.92 2.05 3.27
N SER A 128 10.26 3.30 3.58
CA SER A 128 10.54 3.69 4.94
C SER A 128 9.30 3.52 5.80
N HIS A 129 9.48 2.88 6.96
CA HIS A 129 8.41 2.80 7.96
C HIS A 129 8.43 4.01 8.91
N VAL A 130 8.98 5.13 8.42
CA VAL A 130 8.86 6.47 9.02
C VAL A 130 7.98 7.30 8.09
N PRO A 131 6.76 7.69 8.48
CA PRO A 131 5.76 8.28 7.56
C PRO A 131 6.26 9.50 6.79
N THR A 132 7.01 10.39 7.44
CA THR A 132 7.55 11.58 6.77
C THR A 132 8.59 11.23 5.70
N GLN A 133 9.35 10.15 5.88
CA GLN A 133 10.32 9.70 4.89
C GLN A 133 9.63 9.02 3.70
N GLU A 134 8.55 8.27 3.93
CA GLU A 134 7.70 7.72 2.85
C GLU A 134 7.06 8.85 2.03
N MET A 135 6.53 9.89 2.69
CA MET A 135 6.03 11.10 2.03
C MET A 135 7.12 11.85 1.23
N GLN A 136 8.41 11.59 1.50
CA GLN A 136 9.56 12.07 0.71
C GLN A 136 10.02 11.05 -0.34
N LEU A 137 9.18 10.08 -0.68
CA LEU A 137 9.42 9.04 -1.69
C LEU A 137 10.57 8.09 -1.32
N LEU A 138 10.85 7.88 -0.02
CA LEU A 138 11.76 6.80 0.40
C LEU A 138 11.05 5.44 0.23
N ALA A 139 10.83 5.06 -1.00
CA ALA A 139 10.15 3.85 -1.42
C ALA A 139 10.66 3.40 -2.79
N ALA A 140 10.55 2.11 -3.10
CA ALA A 140 10.87 1.57 -4.41
C ALA A 140 10.17 0.21 -4.68
N PRO A 141 10.05 -0.20 -5.96
CA PRO A 141 9.54 -1.52 -6.31
C PRO A 141 10.39 -2.68 -5.77
N LEU A 142 9.73 -3.78 -5.42
CA LEU A 142 10.34 -5.08 -5.14
C LEU A 142 9.62 -6.14 -5.98
N ILE A 143 10.20 -6.51 -7.12
CA ILE A 143 9.60 -7.53 -7.99
C ILE A 143 10.31 -8.85 -7.76
N VAL A 144 9.56 -9.89 -7.41
CA VAL A 144 10.10 -11.24 -7.24
C VAL A 144 9.46 -12.11 -8.30
N ARG A 145 10.22 -12.40 -9.36
CA ARG A 145 9.70 -13.15 -10.50
C ARG A 145 9.38 -14.59 -10.12
N SER A 146 8.25 -15.07 -10.60
CA SER A 146 7.91 -16.48 -10.59
C SER A 146 8.54 -17.20 -11.78
N GLN A 147 8.57 -18.53 -11.74
CA GLN A 147 9.01 -19.32 -12.91
C GLN A 147 8.12 -19.07 -14.14
N GLU A 148 6.82 -18.78 -13.92
CA GLU A 148 5.88 -18.41 -14.98
C GLU A 148 6.31 -17.11 -15.65
N ASP A 149 6.69 -16.09 -14.87
CA ASP A 149 7.08 -14.77 -15.42
C ASP A 149 8.24 -14.85 -16.41
N ILE A 150 9.19 -15.77 -16.19
CA ILE A 150 10.35 -15.93 -17.07
C ILE A 150 10.01 -16.72 -18.34
N VAL A 151 9.06 -17.67 -18.28
CA VAL A 151 8.72 -18.53 -19.42
C VAL A 151 7.58 -17.97 -20.25
N ALA A 152 6.77 -17.09 -19.67
CA ALA A 152 5.67 -16.43 -20.36
C ALA A 152 6.24 -15.44 -21.38
N ASP A 153 5.73 -15.53 -22.60
CA ASP A 153 6.02 -14.58 -23.67
C ASP A 153 5.18 -13.31 -23.48
N ARG A 154 5.59 -12.51 -22.47
CA ARG A 154 5.02 -11.22 -22.10
C ARG A 154 6.13 -10.27 -21.63
N GLN A 155 6.06 -9.01 -22.02
CA GLN A 155 6.95 -7.97 -21.54
C GLN A 155 6.45 -7.46 -20.18
N GLU A 156 7.33 -7.44 -19.19
CA GLU A 156 7.00 -6.87 -17.88
C GLU A 156 7.22 -5.35 -17.88
N VAL A 157 6.24 -4.62 -17.35
CA VAL A 157 6.29 -3.17 -17.18
C VAL A 157 5.86 -2.83 -15.77
N VAL A 158 6.65 -2.06 -15.03
CA VAL A 158 6.31 -1.60 -13.68
C VAL A 158 5.78 -0.18 -13.75
N MET A 159 4.67 0.09 -13.07
CA MET A 159 4.14 1.43 -12.81
C MET A 159 4.13 1.65 -11.30
N PHE A 160 5.02 2.52 -10.83
CA PHE A 160 5.19 2.88 -9.42
C PHE A 160 4.65 4.30 -9.20
N LEU A 161 3.57 4.40 -8.43
CA LEU A 161 2.79 5.62 -8.27
C LEU A 161 3.11 6.33 -6.97
N HIS A 162 3.24 7.66 -7.03
CA HIS A 162 3.32 8.53 -5.86
C HIS A 162 2.47 9.79 -6.03
N ASP A 163 2.03 10.35 -4.91
CA ASP A 163 1.72 11.77 -4.79
C ASP A 163 2.97 12.52 -4.30
N PHE A 164 3.04 13.82 -4.59
CA PHE A 164 4.24 14.61 -4.34
C PHE A 164 3.89 16.03 -3.91
N SER A 165 4.60 16.54 -2.89
CA SER A 165 4.60 17.95 -2.56
C SER A 165 6.02 18.51 -2.50
N PHE A 166 6.17 19.78 -2.86
CA PHE A 166 7.41 20.53 -2.66
C PHE A 166 7.60 21.01 -1.22
N ARG A 167 6.55 20.92 -0.39
CA ARG A 167 6.61 21.24 1.03
C ARG A 167 7.19 20.07 1.80
N ALA A 168 7.83 20.38 2.93
CA ALA A 168 8.28 19.35 3.83
C ALA A 168 7.08 18.54 4.37
N PRO A 169 7.21 17.21 4.55
CA PRO A 169 6.13 16.38 5.08
C PRO A 169 5.55 16.88 6.40
N GLU A 170 6.39 17.45 7.27
CA GLU A 170 5.96 18.02 8.55
C GLU A 170 5.02 19.21 8.36
N GLU A 171 5.25 20.03 7.33
CA GLU A 171 4.37 21.16 6.98
C GLU A 171 3.04 20.67 6.40
N VAL A 172 3.09 19.63 5.55
CA VAL A 172 1.90 18.98 4.99
C VAL A 172 1.05 18.40 6.11
N LEU A 173 1.66 17.62 7.01
CA LEU A 173 0.96 17.03 8.17
C LEU A 173 0.40 18.10 9.12
N ALA A 174 1.12 19.20 9.34
CA ALA A 174 0.65 20.30 10.16
C ALA A 174 -0.57 21.01 9.55
N GLU A 175 -0.61 21.17 8.23
CA GLU A 175 -1.76 21.74 7.53
C GLU A 175 -2.99 20.84 7.61
N ILE A 176 -2.82 19.56 7.29
CA ILE A 176 -3.88 18.55 7.38
C ILE A 176 -4.45 18.54 8.81
N SER A 177 -3.56 18.56 9.83
CA SER A 177 -3.96 18.51 11.23
C SER A 177 -4.59 19.81 11.74
N GLY A 178 -4.19 20.96 11.20
CA GLY A 178 -4.66 22.29 11.60
C GLY A 178 -6.05 22.64 11.07
N GLY A 179 -6.57 21.86 10.12
CA GLY A 179 -7.82 22.12 9.41
C GLY A 179 -7.64 23.05 8.22
N HIS A 180 -8.31 22.74 7.12
CA HIS A 180 -8.39 23.62 5.96
C HIS A 180 -9.02 24.95 6.37
N VAL A 181 -8.22 26.01 6.48
CA VAL A 181 -8.73 27.38 6.38
C VAL A 181 -9.17 27.51 4.92
N GLY A 182 -10.44 27.23 4.64
CA GLY A 182 -10.94 27.11 3.26
C GLY A 182 -10.63 28.36 2.42
N ASP A 183 -9.74 28.20 1.44
CA ASP A 183 -9.54 29.17 0.37
C ASP A 183 -10.66 29.04 -0.68
N GLY A 184 -11.85 29.45 -0.27
CA GLY A 184 -12.93 29.78 -1.18
C GLY A 184 -12.72 31.18 -1.76
N ALA A 185 -12.32 31.22 -3.03
CA ALA A 185 -12.26 32.39 -3.92
C ALA A 185 -11.02 33.29 -3.84
N GLY A 186 -10.38 33.48 -5.01
CA GLY A 186 -9.20 34.31 -5.21
C GLY A 186 -9.37 35.82 -4.93
N PRO A 187 -8.28 36.59 -5.05
CA PRO A 187 -8.16 37.91 -4.44
C PRO A 187 -8.92 38.98 -5.22
N SER A 188 -10.04 39.46 -4.66
CA SER A 188 -10.58 40.79 -4.99
C SER A 188 -10.40 41.73 -3.80
N ALA A 189 -9.45 42.64 -3.95
CA ALA A 189 -9.21 43.75 -3.05
C ALA A 189 -10.45 44.67 -2.93
N LEU A 190 -10.72 45.17 -1.72
CA LEU A 190 -10.84 46.60 -1.31
C LEU A 190 -11.57 46.74 0.07
N PRO A 191 -11.44 47.88 0.78
CA PRO A 191 -11.06 47.89 2.20
C PRO A 191 -12.17 48.21 3.23
N ASP A 192 -11.84 47.85 4.47
CA ASP A 192 -12.18 48.44 5.77
C ASP A 192 -13.10 49.68 5.78
N GLN A 193 -14.26 49.56 6.46
CA GLN A 193 -14.85 50.62 7.29
C GLN A 193 -15.65 49.99 8.44
N GLY A 194 -15.26 50.32 9.67
CA GLY A 194 -15.86 49.81 10.90
C GLY A 194 -17.17 50.47 11.35
N ALA A 195 -17.82 49.81 12.32
CA ALA A 195 -18.42 50.41 13.51
C ALA A 195 -18.97 49.29 14.43
N PRO A 196 -18.88 49.42 15.77
CA PRO A 196 -19.39 48.44 16.72
C PRO A 196 -20.86 48.72 17.06
N MET A 197 -21.62 47.68 17.40
CA MET A 197 -22.93 47.85 18.04
C MET A 197 -23.00 47.05 19.35
N GLU A 198 -23.20 47.82 20.41
CA GLU A 198 -23.43 47.44 21.79
C GLU A 198 -24.76 46.70 21.97
N GLY A 199 -24.76 45.79 22.95
CA GLY A 199 -25.76 45.76 24.03
C GLY A 199 -27.18 45.33 23.71
N MET A 200 -27.59 44.17 24.26
CA MET A 200 -28.88 44.07 24.96
C MET A 200 -28.93 42.85 25.90
N GLY A 201 -29.02 43.15 27.21
CA GLY A 201 -30.14 42.72 28.04
C GLY A 201 -30.20 41.27 28.52
N ALA A 202 -29.80 41.07 29.77
CA ALA A 202 -30.15 39.92 30.59
C ALA A 202 -31.67 39.74 30.77
N MET A 203 -32.13 38.48 30.82
CA MET A 203 -33.25 38.08 31.69
C MET A 203 -33.00 36.67 32.25
N GLN A 204 -33.13 36.59 33.57
CA GLN A 204 -32.88 35.45 34.41
C GLN A 204 -34.23 34.95 34.96
N GLY A 205 -34.46 33.63 34.87
CA GLY A 205 -35.26 32.85 35.82
C GLY A 205 -36.78 32.95 35.77
N MET A 206 -37.43 31.85 35.36
CA MET A 206 -38.63 31.33 36.05
C MET A 206 -38.62 29.79 35.99
N ASN A 207 -38.81 29.19 37.17
CA ASN A 207 -38.95 27.76 37.40
C ASN A 207 -40.36 27.55 37.99
N HIS A 208 -41.20 26.69 37.41
CA HIS A 208 -42.35 26.09 38.07
C HIS A 208 -42.65 24.72 37.45
N GLY A 209 -42.79 23.71 38.31
CA GLY A 209 -42.96 22.32 37.92
C GLY A 209 -44.40 21.80 37.86
N ALA A 210 -44.46 20.55 37.39
CA ALA A 210 -45.40 19.46 37.67
C ALA A 210 -46.88 19.54 37.23
N MET A 211 -47.37 18.34 36.86
CA MET A 211 -48.73 17.84 36.53
C MET A 211 -48.92 17.60 35.02
N GLY A 212 -49.32 16.43 34.50
CA GLY A 212 -49.74 15.16 35.07
C GLY A 212 -50.10 14.17 33.94
N HIS A 213 -50.26 12.90 34.29
CA HIS A 213 -50.60 11.79 33.39
C HIS A 213 -51.92 11.99 32.61
N GLY A 214 -51.91 11.64 31.33
CA GLY A 214 -53.12 11.46 30.52
C GLY A 214 -52.83 10.57 29.30
N ALA A 215 -53.41 9.37 29.30
CA ALA A 215 -53.36 8.41 28.20
C ALA A 215 -54.35 8.78 27.08
N MET A 216 -53.89 8.67 25.83
CA MET A 216 -54.67 8.58 24.58
C MET A 216 -53.78 7.78 23.62
N GLY A 217 -54.15 6.60 23.13
CA GLY A 217 -55.28 6.38 22.22
C GLY A 217 -54.71 6.27 20.80
N GLY A 218 -54.71 5.05 20.24
CA GLY A 218 -53.95 4.66 19.05
C GLY A 218 -54.22 5.47 17.78
N MET A 219 -53.15 5.65 17.00
CA MET A 219 -53.16 6.18 15.64
C MET A 219 -52.75 5.07 14.65
N PRO A 220 -53.38 4.99 13.47
CA PRO A 220 -53.17 3.90 12.52
C PRO A 220 -51.83 4.00 11.80
N MET A 221 -51.20 2.84 11.58
CA MET A 221 -49.99 2.66 10.78
C MET A 221 -50.29 2.96 9.30
N GLY A 222 -50.02 4.20 8.89
CA GLY A 222 -50.11 4.65 7.51
C GLY A 222 -48.77 5.20 7.03
N ASN A 223 -48.13 4.46 6.14
CA ASN A 223 -47.22 4.94 5.10
C ASN A 223 -45.87 5.59 5.54
N MET A 224 -44.88 4.75 5.89
CA MET A 224 -43.46 5.16 5.95
C MET A 224 -42.79 5.14 4.57
N SER A 225 -43.24 6.00 3.66
CA SER A 225 -42.58 6.23 2.35
C SER A 225 -41.74 7.52 2.33
N GLY A 226 -41.18 7.94 3.48
CA GLY A 226 -40.57 9.27 3.65
C GLY A 226 -39.19 9.31 4.29
N MET A 227 -38.46 8.19 4.38
CA MET A 227 -37.11 8.13 4.98
C MET A 227 -35.99 7.97 3.93
N GLY A 228 -36.28 8.13 2.64
CA GLY A 228 -35.27 8.08 1.56
C GLY A 228 -34.53 9.38 1.28
N GLY A 229 -34.79 10.46 2.04
CA GLY A 229 -34.32 11.82 1.72
C GLY A 229 -33.31 12.44 2.69
N MET A 230 -32.82 11.71 3.69
CA MET A 230 -31.91 12.25 4.74
C MET A 230 -30.49 11.66 4.70
N MET A 231 -30.16 10.84 3.70
CA MET A 231 -28.80 10.32 3.46
C MET A 231 -28.16 10.84 2.16
N GLY A 232 -28.83 11.74 1.44
CA GLY A 232 -28.28 12.40 0.26
C GLY A 232 -27.66 13.72 0.68
N GLY A 233 -26.38 13.73 1.07
CA GLY A 233 -25.68 14.99 1.32
C GLY A 233 -24.44 14.98 2.22
N MET A 234 -23.99 13.84 2.74
CA MET A 234 -22.65 13.78 3.33
C MET A 234 -21.66 13.53 2.19
N ALA A 235 -20.97 14.59 1.76
CA ALA A 235 -19.87 14.45 0.81
C ALA A 235 -18.85 13.49 1.42
N MET A 236 -18.42 12.52 0.61
CA MET A 236 -17.32 11.63 0.97
C MET A 236 -16.06 12.48 1.03
N ASP A 237 -15.29 12.31 2.09
CA ASP A 237 -13.97 12.91 2.15
C ASP A 237 -12.99 11.89 1.58
N LEU A 238 -12.39 12.25 0.44
CA LEU A 238 -11.64 11.32 -0.41
C LEU A 238 -10.14 11.63 -0.41
N ASN A 239 -9.76 12.87 -0.14
CA ASN A 239 -8.38 13.31 -0.23
C ASN A 239 -8.11 14.32 0.89
N ASP A 240 -7.16 14.00 1.76
CA ASP A 240 -6.77 14.88 2.87
C ASP A 240 -5.99 16.13 2.45
N TYR A 241 -5.40 16.09 1.25
CA TYR A 241 -4.45 17.09 0.79
C TYR A 241 -4.42 17.19 -0.72
N ASP A 242 -4.24 18.41 -1.22
CA ASP A 242 -4.00 18.68 -2.64
C ASP A 242 -2.49 18.71 -2.91
N TRP A 243 -2.02 17.63 -3.52
CA TRP A 243 -0.61 17.45 -3.86
C TRP A 243 -0.17 18.29 -5.06
N ASP A 244 1.09 18.72 -5.08
CA ASP A 244 1.67 19.52 -6.16
C ASP A 244 1.80 18.73 -7.48
N ALA A 245 1.98 17.41 -7.39
CA ALA A 245 2.05 16.52 -8.54
C ALA A 245 1.69 15.06 -8.19
N TYR A 246 1.35 14.30 -9.22
CA TYR A 246 1.20 12.85 -9.17
C TYR A 246 2.17 12.22 -10.17
N LEU A 247 2.90 11.20 -9.73
CA LEU A 247 4.03 10.64 -10.45
C LEU A 247 3.78 9.18 -10.82
N ALA A 248 4.20 8.81 -12.02
CA ALA A 248 4.41 7.42 -12.40
C ALA A 248 5.88 7.25 -12.76
N ASN A 249 6.56 6.33 -12.07
CA ASN A 249 8.00 6.08 -12.24
C ASN A 249 8.83 7.38 -12.17
N ASP A 250 8.53 8.19 -11.14
CA ASP A 250 9.16 9.49 -10.86
C ASP A 250 8.93 10.61 -11.89
N ARG A 251 7.99 10.40 -12.83
CA ARG A 251 7.70 11.34 -13.92
C ARG A 251 6.29 11.87 -13.83
N THR A 252 6.11 13.13 -14.21
CA THR A 252 4.77 13.72 -14.43
C THR A 252 4.28 13.38 -15.83
N LEU A 253 2.97 13.48 -16.06
CA LEU A 253 2.38 13.23 -17.39
C LEU A 253 2.82 14.24 -18.47
N SER A 254 3.46 15.33 -18.08
CA SER A 254 4.02 16.30 -19.03
C SER A 254 5.28 15.79 -19.74
N ASP A 255 5.96 14.83 -19.13
CA ASP A 255 7.13 14.11 -19.65
C ASP A 255 7.07 12.64 -19.17
N PRO A 256 6.09 11.85 -19.65
CA PRO A 256 5.86 10.51 -19.14
C PRO A 256 6.95 9.55 -19.60
N GLU A 257 7.11 8.44 -18.87
CA GLU A 257 7.88 7.32 -19.40
C GLU A 257 7.19 6.75 -20.65
N VAL A 258 7.96 6.56 -21.72
CA VAL A 258 7.50 5.89 -22.94
C VAL A 258 8.19 4.53 -22.99
N VAL A 259 7.43 3.48 -22.73
CA VAL A 259 7.92 2.10 -22.78
C VAL A 259 7.71 1.56 -24.19
N GLN A 260 8.81 1.21 -24.85
CA GLN A 260 8.74 0.61 -26.18
C GLN A 260 8.22 -0.82 -26.08
N VAL A 261 7.21 -1.14 -26.90
CA VAL A 261 6.54 -2.46 -26.94
C VAL A 261 6.49 -3.02 -28.36
N GLU A 262 6.27 -4.33 -28.48
CA GLU A 262 6.07 -5.00 -29.77
C GLU A 262 4.64 -4.86 -30.30
N HIS A 263 4.48 -4.93 -31.62
CA HIS A 263 3.16 -5.03 -32.25
C HIS A 263 2.52 -6.36 -31.87
N GLY A 264 1.25 -6.37 -31.43
CA GLY A 264 0.62 -7.60 -30.98
C GLY A 264 1.20 -8.16 -29.67
N GLY A 265 2.09 -7.42 -29.01
CA GLY A 265 2.80 -7.87 -27.82
C GLY A 265 1.87 -8.04 -26.63
N ARG A 266 2.22 -8.97 -25.74
CA ARG A 266 1.55 -9.15 -24.45
C ARG A 266 2.34 -8.47 -23.36
N ILE A 267 1.65 -7.74 -22.49
CA ILE A 267 2.27 -6.99 -21.40
C ILE A 267 1.77 -7.54 -20.06
N LEU A 268 2.68 -7.71 -19.11
CA LEU A 268 2.35 -7.81 -17.69
C LEU A 268 2.65 -6.46 -17.04
N LEU A 269 1.61 -5.66 -16.84
CA LEU A 269 1.70 -4.39 -16.14
C LEU A 269 1.58 -4.64 -14.64
N ARG A 270 2.66 -4.38 -13.90
CA ARG A 270 2.74 -4.45 -12.43
C ARG A 270 2.56 -3.05 -11.87
N VAL A 271 1.39 -2.75 -11.34
CA VAL A 271 1.07 -1.44 -10.75
C VAL A 271 1.22 -1.51 -9.23
N ILE A 272 1.89 -0.53 -8.67
CA ILE A 272 2.10 -0.38 -7.23
C ILE A 272 1.68 1.03 -6.84
N ASN A 273 0.76 1.14 -5.89
CA ASN A 273 0.40 2.44 -5.32
C ASN A 273 1.22 2.71 -4.04
N ALA A 274 2.28 3.52 -4.18
CA ALA A 274 3.14 3.98 -3.09
C ALA A 274 2.83 5.43 -2.69
N ALA A 275 1.68 5.97 -3.09
CA ALA A 275 1.25 7.30 -2.71
C ALA A 275 0.92 7.35 -1.22
N ALA A 276 1.23 8.48 -0.60
CA ALA A 276 1.02 8.71 0.83
C ALA A 276 -0.47 8.83 1.19
N ALA A 277 -1.29 9.40 0.30
CA ALA A 277 -2.70 9.71 0.60
C ALA A 277 -3.65 9.58 -0.60
N THR A 278 -3.22 8.97 -1.72
CA THR A 278 -4.01 8.99 -2.96
C THR A 278 -4.35 7.61 -3.50
N ALA A 279 -5.64 7.32 -3.71
CA ALA A 279 -6.07 6.16 -4.50
C ALA A 279 -6.21 6.52 -5.98
N PHE A 280 -5.99 5.53 -6.85
CA PHE A 280 -6.03 5.72 -8.30
C PHE A 280 -6.95 4.73 -9.01
N TRP A 281 -7.56 5.17 -10.11
CA TRP A 281 -8.05 4.29 -11.17
C TRP A 281 -7.00 4.14 -12.26
N ILE A 282 -6.64 2.91 -12.60
CA ILE A 282 -5.70 2.58 -13.69
C ILE A 282 -6.49 2.29 -14.96
N GLU A 283 -6.34 3.13 -15.97
CA GLU A 283 -6.91 2.95 -17.30
C GLU A 283 -5.89 2.42 -18.30
N THR A 284 -6.30 1.48 -19.14
CA THR A 284 -5.42 0.78 -20.09
C THR A 284 -5.38 1.42 -21.48
N GLY A 285 -5.73 2.70 -21.60
CA GLY A 285 -5.79 3.40 -22.89
C GLY A 285 -6.85 2.82 -23.85
N GLY A 286 -7.88 2.18 -23.30
CA GLY A 286 -8.95 1.53 -24.05
C GLY A 286 -8.63 0.11 -24.56
N VAL A 287 -7.44 -0.42 -24.27
CA VAL A 287 -7.05 -1.79 -24.64
C VAL A 287 -7.69 -2.77 -23.67
N GLU A 288 -8.26 -3.86 -24.19
CA GLU A 288 -8.78 -4.95 -23.36
C GLU A 288 -7.68 -5.53 -22.48
N ALA A 289 -7.99 -5.70 -21.20
CA ALA A 289 -7.04 -6.17 -20.22
C ALA A 289 -7.71 -7.10 -19.19
N ARG A 290 -6.88 -7.77 -18.41
CA ARG A 290 -7.30 -8.70 -17.37
C ARG A 290 -6.49 -8.42 -16.10
N LEU A 291 -7.17 -8.14 -15.00
CA LEU A 291 -6.52 -8.17 -13.67
C LEU A 291 -6.33 -9.64 -13.27
N VAL A 292 -5.08 -10.06 -13.10
CA VAL A 292 -4.69 -11.47 -12.88
C VAL A 292 -4.08 -11.73 -11.51
N ALA A 293 -3.54 -10.71 -10.84
CA ALA A 293 -3.11 -10.81 -9.46
C ALA A 293 -3.35 -9.50 -8.69
N VAL A 294 -3.55 -9.62 -7.38
CA VAL A 294 -3.58 -8.49 -6.45
C VAL A 294 -2.64 -8.77 -5.30
N ASP A 295 -1.88 -7.77 -4.88
CA ASP A 295 -0.94 -7.85 -3.75
C ASP A 295 0.05 -9.04 -3.83
N GLY A 296 0.42 -9.45 -5.04
CA GLY A 296 1.30 -10.60 -5.29
C GLY A 296 0.59 -11.97 -5.31
N HIS A 297 -0.74 -12.00 -5.23
CA HIS A 297 -1.55 -13.21 -5.22
C HIS A 297 -2.45 -13.33 -6.45
N ALA A 298 -2.38 -14.48 -7.11
CA ALA A 298 -3.18 -14.74 -8.31
C ALA A 298 -4.68 -14.82 -8.00
N VAL A 299 -5.48 -14.24 -8.89
CA VAL A 299 -6.95 -14.26 -8.85
C VAL A 299 -7.49 -14.81 -10.16
N GLN A 300 -8.75 -15.25 -10.15
CA GLN A 300 -9.44 -15.54 -11.40
C GLN A 300 -9.43 -14.27 -12.28
N PRO A 301 -8.97 -14.35 -13.54
CA PRO A 301 -8.81 -13.16 -14.37
C PRO A 301 -10.09 -12.33 -14.46
N VAL A 302 -9.98 -11.06 -14.10
CA VAL A 302 -11.10 -10.11 -14.12
C VAL A 302 -10.95 -9.21 -15.33
N PRO A 303 -11.78 -9.36 -16.38
CA PRO A 303 -11.68 -8.55 -17.58
C PRO A 303 -12.13 -7.10 -17.31
N GLY A 304 -11.48 -6.16 -17.99
CA GLY A 304 -11.83 -4.74 -17.93
C GLY A 304 -10.81 -3.87 -18.65
N THR A 305 -11.05 -2.57 -18.61
CA THR A 305 -10.14 -1.52 -19.11
C THR A 305 -9.81 -0.49 -18.04
N ARG A 306 -10.37 -0.65 -16.84
CA ARG A 306 -10.17 0.20 -15.69
C ARG A 306 -10.17 -0.63 -14.42
N PHE A 307 -9.16 -0.45 -13.58
CA PHE A 307 -8.98 -1.16 -12.30
C PHE A 307 -8.51 -0.16 -11.24
N GLY A 308 -9.10 -0.16 -10.06
CA GLY A 308 -8.74 0.79 -9.01
C GLY A 308 -7.78 0.20 -7.99
N LEU A 309 -7.05 1.08 -7.29
CA LEU A 309 -5.98 0.71 -6.37
C LEU A 309 -5.81 1.75 -5.25
N ALA A 310 -5.96 1.31 -3.99
CA ALA A 310 -5.68 2.14 -2.82
C ALA A 310 -4.18 2.08 -2.45
N MET A 311 -3.75 2.99 -1.56
CA MET A 311 -2.37 3.07 -1.07
C MET A 311 -1.92 1.72 -0.48
N GLY A 312 -0.69 1.31 -0.80
CA GLY A 312 -0.08 0.04 -0.39
C GLY A 312 -0.54 -1.20 -1.16
N GLN A 313 -1.58 -1.10 -1.99
CA GLN A 313 -2.04 -2.21 -2.82
C GLN A 313 -1.26 -2.31 -4.14
N ARG A 314 -1.27 -3.52 -4.73
CA ARG A 314 -0.62 -3.81 -6.03
C ARG A 314 -1.55 -4.57 -6.95
N LEU A 315 -1.41 -4.37 -8.26
CA LEU A 315 -2.14 -5.08 -9.32
C LEU A 315 -1.18 -5.64 -10.35
N ASP A 316 -1.43 -6.86 -10.81
CA ASP A 316 -0.84 -7.38 -12.04
C ASP A 316 -1.94 -7.45 -13.11
N ILE A 317 -1.75 -6.69 -14.19
CA ILE A 317 -2.72 -6.54 -15.28
C ILE A 317 -2.08 -7.06 -16.56
N GLU A 318 -2.70 -8.06 -17.17
CA GLU A 318 -2.33 -8.51 -18.52
C GLU A 318 -3.01 -7.64 -19.57
N ILE A 319 -2.24 -7.16 -20.54
CA ILE A 319 -2.72 -6.34 -21.66
C ILE A 319 -2.27 -6.99 -22.96
N ASP A 320 -3.23 -7.29 -23.84
CA ASP A 320 -2.97 -7.81 -25.18
C ASP A 320 -3.01 -6.64 -26.17
N LEU A 321 -1.86 -6.24 -26.70
CA LEU A 321 -1.78 -5.08 -27.58
C LEU A 321 -2.29 -5.42 -28.99
N PRO A 322 -2.95 -4.48 -29.69
CA PRO A 322 -3.33 -4.65 -31.09
C PRO A 322 -2.13 -4.88 -32.04
N ASN A 323 -2.36 -5.64 -33.11
CA ASN A 323 -1.33 -6.00 -34.10
C ASN A 323 -0.92 -4.82 -35.00
N GLU A 324 -1.83 -3.87 -35.23
CA GLU A 324 -1.57 -2.66 -36.02
C GLU A 324 -0.49 -1.76 -35.41
N GLY A 325 -0.18 -1.92 -34.12
CA GLY A 325 0.68 -1.00 -33.37
C GLY A 325 -0.05 0.28 -32.97
N GLY A 326 0.57 1.05 -32.09
CA GLY A 326 -0.02 2.26 -31.55
C GLY A 326 0.77 2.82 -30.37
N ALA A 327 0.23 3.89 -29.80
CA ALA A 327 0.63 4.42 -28.51
C ALA A 327 -0.59 4.39 -27.59
N TRP A 328 -0.45 3.72 -26.45
CA TRP A 328 -1.50 3.49 -25.48
C TRP A 328 -1.10 4.14 -24.16
N PRO A 329 -1.72 5.28 -23.81
CA PRO A 329 -1.55 5.88 -22.50
C PRO A 329 -2.14 4.96 -21.42
N ILE A 330 -1.29 4.48 -20.52
CA ILE A 330 -1.73 3.77 -19.33
C ILE A 330 -1.75 4.79 -18.21
N LEU A 331 -2.94 5.18 -17.79
CA LEU A 331 -3.16 6.35 -16.94
C LEU A 331 -3.60 5.95 -15.54
N ALA A 332 -3.00 6.56 -14.53
CA ALA A 332 -3.49 6.55 -13.16
C ALA A 332 -4.30 7.84 -12.93
N LEU A 333 -5.60 7.71 -12.70
CA LEU A 333 -6.53 8.82 -12.45
C LEU A 333 -6.75 8.95 -10.95
N ARG A 334 -6.51 10.14 -10.39
CA ARG A 334 -6.79 10.41 -8.97
C ARG A 334 -8.28 10.25 -8.69
N GLU A 335 -8.63 9.54 -7.63
CA GLU A 335 -10.04 9.37 -7.26
C GLU A 335 -10.71 10.70 -6.89
N GLY A 336 -11.97 10.86 -7.30
CA GLY A 336 -12.78 12.04 -6.96
C GLY A 336 -12.29 13.36 -7.56
N ALA A 337 -11.29 13.34 -8.43
CA ALA A 337 -10.64 14.55 -8.94
C ALA A 337 -10.23 14.39 -10.42
N ARG A 338 -9.65 15.45 -10.99
CA ARG A 338 -9.34 15.52 -12.44
C ARG A 338 -7.88 15.19 -12.74
N GLU A 339 -7.01 15.20 -11.72
CA GLU A 339 -5.59 14.96 -11.91
C GLU A 339 -5.31 13.52 -12.33
N ARG A 340 -4.30 13.36 -13.17
CA ARG A 340 -3.87 12.07 -13.69
C ARG A 340 -2.39 12.07 -14.01
N THR A 341 -1.79 10.90 -13.87
CA THR A 341 -0.42 10.59 -14.26
C THR A 341 -0.36 9.27 -15.02
N GLY A 342 0.82 8.78 -15.37
CA GLY A 342 0.95 7.49 -16.03
C GLY A 342 2.18 7.36 -16.93
N LEU A 343 2.19 6.26 -17.68
CA LEU A 343 3.20 5.94 -18.69
C LEU A 343 2.54 5.66 -20.03
N ILE A 344 3.33 5.62 -21.10
CA ILE A 344 2.83 5.33 -22.44
C ILE A 344 3.50 4.07 -22.96
N LEU A 345 2.70 3.06 -23.30
CA LEU A 345 3.18 1.92 -24.09
C LEU A 345 3.17 2.33 -25.56
N ALA A 346 4.28 2.22 -26.27
CA ALA A 346 4.35 2.65 -27.67
C ALA A 346 5.08 1.63 -28.55
N SER A 347 4.43 1.18 -29.63
CA SER A 347 5.09 0.40 -30.65
C SER A 347 6.12 1.25 -31.41
N ARG A 348 7.15 0.62 -31.96
CA ARG A 348 8.18 1.32 -32.73
C ARG A 348 7.57 2.18 -33.85
N GLY A 349 7.85 3.48 -33.84
CA GLY A 349 7.37 4.42 -34.86
C GLY A 349 5.96 4.97 -34.62
N ALA A 350 5.29 4.59 -33.52
CA ALA A 350 4.03 5.20 -33.12
C ALA A 350 4.23 6.68 -32.76
N GLU A 351 3.25 7.50 -33.12
CA GLU A 351 3.19 8.90 -32.69
C GLU A 351 2.78 8.96 -31.22
N VAL A 352 3.68 9.46 -30.37
CA VAL A 352 3.38 9.70 -28.95
C VAL A 352 2.90 11.14 -28.78
N ARG A 353 1.63 11.29 -28.43
CA ARG A 353 1.03 12.61 -28.18
C ARG A 353 1.25 13.05 -26.74
N ARG A 354 1.45 14.36 -26.57
CA ARG A 354 1.45 14.98 -25.25
C ARG A 354 0.03 14.91 -24.66
N LEU A 355 -0.05 14.61 -23.38
CA LEU A 355 -1.31 14.51 -22.64
C LEU A 355 -1.32 15.54 -21.51
N ASP A 356 -2.49 16.11 -21.26
CA ASP A 356 -2.68 17.01 -20.12
C ASP A 356 -2.79 16.19 -18.82
N ALA A 357 -2.09 16.63 -17.78
CA ALA A 357 -2.13 16.05 -16.43
C ALA A 357 -3.48 16.25 -15.72
N VAL A 358 -4.39 17.02 -16.31
CA VAL A 358 -5.74 17.28 -15.80
C VAL A 358 -6.75 16.85 -16.87
N ALA A 359 -7.65 15.93 -16.54
CA ALA A 359 -8.71 15.44 -17.41
C ALA A 359 -9.85 16.46 -17.55
N GLU A 360 -10.76 16.25 -18.51
CA GLU A 360 -11.94 17.09 -18.68
C GLU A 360 -12.99 16.91 -17.57
N SER A 361 -13.07 15.69 -17.01
CA SER A 361 -14.01 15.31 -15.95
C SER A 361 -13.30 14.61 -14.81
N GLU A 362 -13.89 14.68 -13.62
CA GLU A 362 -13.40 13.96 -12.43
C GLU A 362 -13.54 12.44 -12.62
N ALA A 363 -12.56 11.68 -12.11
CA ALA A 363 -12.72 10.25 -11.93
C ALA A 363 -13.64 9.99 -10.73
N PRO A 364 -14.45 8.92 -10.73
CA PRO A 364 -15.28 8.59 -9.58
C PRO A 364 -14.42 8.22 -8.36
N ALA A 365 -14.99 8.31 -7.16
CA ALA A 365 -14.41 7.75 -5.95
C ALA A 365 -14.05 6.26 -6.15
N PHE A 366 -12.91 5.83 -5.62
CA PHE A 366 -12.52 4.44 -5.68
C PHE A 366 -13.37 3.59 -4.72
N ASP A 367 -13.78 2.46 -5.27
CA ASP A 367 -14.58 1.35 -4.74
C ASP A 367 -15.51 1.57 -3.51
N ALA A 368 -16.21 2.70 -3.44
CA ALA A 368 -17.19 3.00 -2.39
C ALA A 368 -18.24 1.88 -2.16
N GLY A 369 -18.55 1.11 -3.21
CA GLY A 369 -19.48 -0.02 -3.16
C GLY A 369 -18.84 -1.41 -3.05
N LEU A 370 -17.52 -1.51 -2.90
CA LEU A 370 -16.77 -2.77 -2.90
C LEU A 370 -17.03 -3.63 -4.16
N ALA A 371 -17.34 -2.99 -5.29
CA ALA A 371 -17.72 -3.62 -6.54
C ALA A 371 -16.53 -4.31 -7.22
N GLN A 372 -15.34 -3.73 -7.15
CA GLN A 372 -14.14 -4.40 -7.65
C GLN A 372 -13.77 -5.55 -6.72
N GLU A 373 -13.69 -5.31 -5.41
CA GLU A 373 -13.30 -6.35 -4.44
C GLU A 373 -14.25 -7.56 -4.49
N ALA A 374 -15.56 -7.33 -4.69
CA ALA A 374 -16.56 -8.38 -4.84
C ALA A 374 -16.38 -9.28 -6.08
N ARG A 375 -15.61 -8.87 -7.08
CA ARG A 375 -15.31 -9.66 -8.29
C ARG A 375 -14.05 -10.49 -8.16
N LEU A 376 -13.20 -10.21 -7.17
CA LEU A 376 -11.94 -10.90 -6.99
C LEU A 376 -12.18 -12.25 -6.31
N ILE A 377 -11.64 -13.31 -6.92
CA ILE A 377 -11.69 -14.66 -6.37
C ILE A 377 -10.27 -15.21 -6.38
N ALA A 378 -9.76 -15.60 -5.21
CA ALA A 378 -8.44 -16.20 -5.09
C ALA A 378 -8.34 -17.51 -5.88
N LEU A 379 -7.23 -17.73 -6.58
CA LEU A 379 -6.90 -19.04 -7.15
C LEU A 379 -6.44 -20.02 -6.07
N ASP A 380 -5.62 -19.53 -5.14
CA ASP A 380 -5.05 -20.31 -4.03
C ASP A 380 -5.61 -19.86 -2.69
N ALA A 381 -6.93 -20.01 -2.51
CA ALA A 381 -7.65 -19.63 -1.29
C ALA A 381 -7.12 -20.33 -0.03
N LEU A 382 -7.36 -19.73 1.15
CA LEU A 382 -7.06 -20.37 2.42
C LEU A 382 -7.88 -21.68 2.55
N PRO A 383 -7.29 -22.74 3.12
CA PRO A 383 -8.02 -23.96 3.41
C PRO A 383 -9.25 -23.69 4.28
N ASP A 384 -10.36 -24.35 3.97
CA ASP A 384 -11.57 -24.25 4.80
C ASP A 384 -11.31 -24.90 6.17
N ARG A 385 -11.31 -24.06 7.21
CA ARG A 385 -11.02 -24.44 8.60
C ARG A 385 -11.92 -23.61 9.52
N PRO A 386 -12.34 -24.17 10.67
CA PRO A 386 -13.08 -23.40 11.68
C PRO A 386 -12.32 -22.15 12.10
N VAL A 387 -13.04 -21.07 12.36
CA VAL A 387 -12.46 -19.86 12.93
C VAL A 387 -12.30 -20.06 14.44
N GLU A 388 -11.08 -20.02 14.95
CA GLU A 388 -10.81 -20.11 16.39
C GLU A 388 -10.91 -18.76 17.10
N ARG A 389 -10.70 -17.65 16.37
CA ARG A 389 -10.77 -16.30 16.94
C ARG A 389 -11.37 -15.28 15.99
N SER A 390 -12.15 -14.35 16.52
CA SER A 390 -12.68 -13.22 15.76
C SER A 390 -12.53 -11.92 16.54
N HIS A 391 -12.15 -10.86 15.83
CA HIS A 391 -12.03 -9.51 16.37
C HIS A 391 -12.80 -8.53 15.49
N VAL A 392 -13.53 -7.62 16.11
CA VAL A 392 -14.12 -6.48 15.42
C VAL A 392 -13.24 -5.27 15.67
N LEU A 393 -12.84 -4.59 14.60
CA LEU A 393 -11.99 -3.42 14.61
C LEU A 393 -12.81 -2.23 14.10
N MET A 394 -13.18 -1.34 15.02
CA MET A 394 -13.89 -0.12 14.69
C MET A 394 -12.90 0.93 14.19
N LEU A 395 -12.94 1.21 12.90
CA LEU A 395 -12.15 2.27 12.28
C LEU A 395 -12.95 3.57 12.40
N GLY A 396 -12.40 4.53 13.13
CA GLY A 396 -13.08 5.80 13.42
C GLY A 396 -12.13 6.97 13.28
N GLY A 397 -12.71 8.15 13.12
CA GLY A 397 -11.93 9.39 13.06
C GLY A 397 -12.78 10.58 12.69
N SER A 398 -12.15 11.75 12.69
CA SER A 398 -12.76 13.01 12.28
C SER A 398 -11.71 13.89 11.63
N MET A 399 -12.16 14.79 10.75
CA MET A 399 -11.31 15.84 10.18
C MET A 399 -11.05 16.98 11.15
N GLN A 400 -11.94 17.21 12.12
CA GLN A 400 -11.87 18.32 13.08
C GLN A 400 -12.38 17.87 14.48
N PRO A 401 -11.47 17.63 15.46
CA PRO A 401 -10.02 17.60 15.32
C PRO A 401 -9.59 16.48 14.36
N TYR A 402 -8.44 16.65 13.70
CA TYR A 402 -7.90 15.63 12.81
C TYR A 402 -7.33 14.46 13.64
N VAL A 403 -8.08 13.37 13.72
CA VAL A 403 -7.74 12.20 14.55
C VAL A 403 -8.30 10.93 13.95
N TRP A 404 -7.49 9.88 13.94
CA TRP A 404 -7.82 8.60 13.35
C TRP A 404 -7.47 7.46 14.29
N THR A 405 -8.38 6.50 14.44
CA THR A 405 -8.37 5.55 15.56
C THR A 405 -8.73 4.15 15.10
N ILE A 406 -8.19 3.17 15.83
CA ILE A 406 -8.67 1.78 15.81
C ILE A 406 -9.25 1.49 17.20
N ASN A 407 -10.49 1.04 17.24
CA ASN A 407 -11.24 0.79 18.49
C ASN A 407 -11.29 2.02 19.42
N GLY A 408 -11.38 3.22 18.83
CA GLY A 408 -11.48 4.49 19.56
C GLY A 408 -10.18 4.94 20.23
N ALA A 409 -9.05 4.28 19.94
CA ALA A 409 -7.73 4.65 20.47
C ALA A 409 -6.75 4.99 19.33
N ILE A 410 -5.89 5.97 19.60
CA ILE A 410 -4.71 6.29 18.78
C ILE A 410 -3.52 5.43 19.24
N TRP A 411 -2.47 5.38 18.42
CA TRP A 411 -1.17 4.84 18.80
C TRP A 411 -0.68 5.42 20.15
N GLY A 412 0.02 4.60 20.96
CA GLY A 412 0.34 4.91 22.35
C GLY A 412 -0.80 4.73 23.37
N GLN A 413 -2.06 4.72 22.93
CA GLN A 413 -3.24 4.38 23.75
C GLN A 413 -3.96 3.10 23.26
N HIS A 414 -3.49 2.54 22.15
CA HIS A 414 -4.05 1.38 21.49
C HIS A 414 -4.04 0.12 22.36
N GLN A 415 -4.90 -0.83 21.99
CA GLN A 415 -4.92 -2.18 22.55
C GLN A 415 -4.51 -3.18 21.48
N PRO A 416 -3.52 -4.06 21.73
CA PRO A 416 -3.13 -5.09 20.79
C PRO A 416 -4.26 -6.08 20.50
N ILE A 417 -4.37 -6.48 19.23
CA ILE A 417 -5.23 -7.54 18.75
C ILE A 417 -4.51 -8.87 18.99
N ILE A 418 -5.00 -9.66 19.94
CA ILE A 418 -4.30 -10.87 20.39
C ILE A 418 -4.68 -12.08 19.54
N ALA A 419 -3.70 -12.91 19.19
CA ALA A 419 -3.90 -14.24 18.62
C ALA A 419 -2.89 -15.25 19.20
N ARG A 420 -3.10 -16.53 18.93
CA ARG A 420 -2.11 -17.59 19.16
C ARG A 420 -1.65 -18.17 17.84
N SER A 421 -0.37 -18.49 17.77
CA SER A 421 0.25 -19.08 16.58
C SER A 421 -0.51 -20.34 16.15
N GLY A 422 -0.96 -20.37 14.90
CA GLY A 422 -1.74 -21.45 14.28
C GLY A 422 -3.26 -21.28 14.32
N GLU A 423 -3.81 -20.28 15.03
CA GLU A 423 -5.25 -19.97 15.01
C GLU A 423 -5.66 -19.39 13.63
N ARG A 424 -6.81 -19.83 13.10
CA ARG A 424 -7.59 -19.09 12.10
C ARG A 424 -8.26 -17.91 12.79
N VAL A 425 -7.81 -16.71 12.44
CA VAL A 425 -8.33 -15.45 12.97
C VAL A 425 -9.14 -14.75 11.89
N VAL A 426 -10.31 -14.24 12.25
CA VAL A 426 -11.06 -13.29 11.43
C VAL A 426 -10.94 -11.88 12.05
N LEU A 427 -10.52 -10.92 11.24
CA LEU A 427 -10.53 -9.50 11.57
C LEU A 427 -11.65 -8.83 10.76
N SER A 428 -12.64 -8.28 11.45
CA SER A 428 -13.76 -7.55 10.87
C SER A 428 -13.51 -6.06 10.99
N PHE A 429 -13.13 -5.41 9.90
CA PHE A 429 -12.95 -3.96 9.86
C PHE A 429 -14.29 -3.28 9.63
N HIS A 430 -14.71 -2.42 10.55
CA HIS A 430 -15.93 -1.64 10.47
C HIS A 430 -15.56 -0.16 10.36
N ASN A 431 -15.71 0.42 9.17
CA ASN A 431 -15.44 1.83 8.98
C ASN A 431 -16.66 2.67 9.39
N MET A 432 -16.49 3.45 10.44
CA MET A 432 -17.50 4.36 10.99
C MET A 432 -17.20 5.82 10.65
N SER A 433 -16.17 6.07 9.83
CA SER A 433 -15.77 7.39 9.37
C SER A 433 -16.23 7.64 7.92
N MET A 434 -16.13 8.90 7.50
CA MET A 434 -16.47 9.33 6.14
C MET A 434 -15.30 9.22 5.15
N MET A 435 -14.15 8.68 5.59
CA MET A 435 -12.94 8.48 4.79
C MET A 435 -12.59 7.01 4.67
N ALA A 436 -12.02 6.63 3.52
CA ALA A 436 -11.60 5.27 3.29
C ALA A 436 -10.28 4.96 3.99
N HIS A 437 -10.10 3.70 4.39
CA HIS A 437 -8.89 3.24 5.07
C HIS A 437 -8.33 2.00 4.40
N PRO A 438 -7.19 2.09 3.68
CA PRO A 438 -6.43 0.91 3.28
C PRO A 438 -5.76 0.31 4.52
N MET A 439 -6.30 -0.79 5.06
CA MET A 439 -5.76 -1.45 6.24
C MET A 439 -4.71 -2.49 5.85
N HIS A 440 -3.49 -2.32 6.35
CA HIS A 440 -2.34 -3.20 6.09
C HIS A 440 -1.95 -4.00 7.34
N LEU A 441 -1.67 -5.29 7.18
CA LEU A 441 -1.17 -6.17 8.23
C LEU A 441 0.20 -6.74 7.86
N HIS A 442 1.18 -6.50 8.72
CA HIS A 442 2.53 -7.03 8.57
C HIS A 442 2.61 -8.54 8.83
N GLY A 443 3.59 -9.20 8.21
CA GLY A 443 3.96 -10.59 8.47
C GLY A 443 2.91 -11.64 8.09
N HIS A 444 1.78 -11.24 7.52
CA HIS A 444 0.67 -12.12 7.21
C HIS A 444 0.09 -11.81 5.84
N VAL A 445 -0.45 -12.87 5.24
CA VAL A 445 -1.41 -12.77 4.15
C VAL A 445 -2.78 -13.09 4.73
N PHE A 446 -3.80 -12.34 4.33
CA PHE A 446 -5.18 -12.60 4.70
C PHE A 446 -6.05 -12.75 3.46
N GLN A 447 -7.11 -13.56 3.55
CA GLN A 447 -8.13 -13.67 2.52
C GLN A 447 -9.33 -12.80 2.88
N VAL A 448 -9.86 -12.05 1.92
CA VAL A 448 -11.15 -11.34 2.09
C VAL A 448 -12.28 -12.37 2.09
N VAL A 449 -13.03 -12.46 3.18
CA VAL A 449 -14.08 -13.48 3.40
C VAL A 449 -15.47 -12.89 3.59
N GLY A 450 -15.59 -11.58 3.77
CA GLY A 450 -16.87 -10.89 3.93
C GLY A 450 -16.83 -9.45 3.45
N LEU A 451 -17.90 -9.01 2.79
CA LEU A 451 -18.12 -7.64 2.34
C LEU A 451 -19.51 -7.20 2.78
N ASN A 452 -19.62 -6.21 3.66
CA ASN A 452 -20.88 -5.72 4.22
C ASN A 452 -21.78 -6.84 4.76
N GLY A 453 -21.19 -7.78 5.52
CA GLY A 453 -21.87 -8.95 6.08
C GLY A 453 -22.21 -10.06 5.08
N ARG A 454 -21.90 -9.90 3.79
CA ARG A 454 -22.04 -10.95 2.77
C ARG A 454 -20.75 -11.75 2.67
N ARG A 455 -20.83 -13.07 2.90
CA ARG A 455 -19.70 -13.98 2.71
C ARG A 455 -19.24 -14.00 1.25
N VAL A 456 -17.92 -13.97 1.04
CA VAL A 456 -17.27 -14.09 -0.27
C VAL A 456 -16.08 -15.07 -0.19
N ALA A 457 -15.63 -15.58 -1.33
CA ALA A 457 -14.37 -16.29 -1.47
C ALA A 457 -13.37 -15.34 -2.15
N GLY A 458 -13.06 -14.23 -1.48
CA GLY A 458 -12.32 -13.11 -2.04
C GLY A 458 -10.85 -13.41 -2.31
N ALA A 459 -10.12 -12.39 -2.76
CA ALA A 459 -8.68 -12.45 -2.98
C ALA A 459 -7.90 -12.65 -1.66
N LEU A 460 -6.67 -13.16 -1.80
CA LEU A 460 -5.64 -12.97 -0.77
C LEU A 460 -4.96 -11.62 -0.96
N ARG A 461 -4.67 -10.97 0.16
CA ARG A 461 -4.12 -9.63 0.25
C ARG A 461 -3.25 -9.48 1.49
N ASP A 462 -2.51 -8.38 1.54
CA ASP A 462 -1.93 -7.84 2.77
C ASP A 462 -2.42 -6.41 3.06
N THR A 463 -3.08 -5.76 2.10
CA THR A 463 -3.71 -4.45 2.27
C THR A 463 -5.15 -4.46 1.72
N VAL A 464 -6.13 -4.14 2.56
CA VAL A 464 -7.55 -4.10 2.15
C VAL A 464 -8.12 -2.70 2.25
N HIS A 465 -8.69 -2.20 1.15
CA HIS A 465 -9.42 -0.94 1.14
C HIS A 465 -10.76 -1.11 1.88
N VAL A 466 -10.99 -0.31 2.92
CA VAL A 466 -12.25 -0.27 3.68
C VAL A 466 -12.93 1.07 3.42
N PRO A 467 -13.92 1.15 2.51
CA PRO A 467 -14.59 2.39 2.17
C PRO A 467 -15.36 3.00 3.35
N PRO A 468 -15.77 4.28 3.26
CA PRO A 468 -16.61 4.90 4.27
C PRO A 468 -17.89 4.12 4.54
N MET A 469 -18.25 4.01 5.81
CA MET A 469 -19.47 3.33 6.27
C MET A 469 -19.60 1.86 5.82
N ALA A 470 -18.51 1.23 5.38
CA ALA A 470 -18.46 -0.15 4.94
C ALA A 470 -17.81 -1.07 5.97
N MET A 471 -17.99 -2.38 5.76
CA MET A 471 -17.43 -3.45 6.57
C MET A 471 -16.73 -4.47 5.66
N VAL A 472 -15.51 -4.85 6.03
CA VAL A 472 -14.74 -5.89 5.34
C VAL A 472 -14.18 -6.90 6.34
N ASP A 473 -14.45 -8.18 6.13
CA ASP A 473 -13.92 -9.27 6.95
C ASP A 473 -12.76 -9.93 6.23
N VAL A 474 -11.65 -10.10 6.94
CA VAL A 474 -10.48 -10.83 6.44
C VAL A 474 -10.13 -12.00 7.36
N ALA A 475 -9.74 -13.13 6.79
CA ALA A 475 -9.32 -14.32 7.50
C ALA A 475 -7.82 -14.56 7.29
N LEU A 476 -7.09 -14.93 8.34
CA LEU A 476 -5.68 -15.29 8.27
C LEU A 476 -5.35 -16.42 9.24
N ASP A 477 -4.25 -17.13 8.98
CA ASP A 477 -3.66 -18.06 9.93
C ASP A 477 -2.55 -17.30 10.68
N ALA A 478 -2.69 -17.16 12.00
CA ALA A 478 -1.72 -16.42 12.81
C ALA A 478 -0.35 -17.13 12.80
N GLY A 479 0.68 -16.43 12.33
CA GLY A 479 1.99 -16.98 12.02
C GLY A 479 2.95 -17.03 13.22
N GLU A 480 4.15 -16.51 13.02
CA GLU A 480 5.19 -16.42 14.04
C GLU A 480 4.71 -15.66 15.29
N ALA A 481 5.05 -16.18 16.46
CA ALA A 481 4.77 -15.57 17.75
C ALA A 481 5.62 -14.31 17.95
N ALA A 482 5.08 -13.18 17.51
CA ALA A 482 5.69 -11.87 17.60
C ALA A 482 4.62 -10.76 17.60
N ARG A 483 5.06 -9.50 17.69
CA ARG A 483 4.20 -8.33 17.51
C ARG A 483 4.34 -7.84 16.08
N TRP A 484 3.22 -7.76 15.37
CA TRP A 484 3.14 -7.32 13.99
C TRP A 484 2.35 -6.03 13.90
N MET A 485 2.73 -5.12 13.02
CA MET A 485 1.99 -3.87 12.86
C MET A 485 0.70 -4.09 12.08
N LEU A 486 -0.36 -3.43 12.52
CA LEU A 486 -1.64 -3.32 11.83
C LEU A 486 -2.03 -1.84 11.77
N HIS A 487 -2.05 -1.26 10.58
CA HIS A 487 -2.26 0.19 10.45
C HIS A 487 -2.97 0.57 9.15
N CYS A 488 -3.45 1.81 9.12
CA CYS A 488 -3.89 2.44 7.88
C CYS A 488 -2.68 2.79 7.01
N HIS A 489 -2.75 2.54 5.72
CA HIS A 489 -1.74 2.89 4.72
C HIS A 489 -1.96 4.28 4.10
N HIS A 490 -2.82 5.08 4.73
CA HIS A 490 -2.93 6.51 4.49
C HIS A 490 -1.98 7.21 5.46
N MET A 491 -0.88 7.78 4.97
CA MET A 491 0.23 8.27 5.81
C MET A 491 -0.20 9.33 6.82
N PRO A 492 -1.02 10.34 6.47
CA PRO A 492 -1.62 11.22 7.46
C PRO A 492 -2.39 10.52 8.59
N HIS A 493 -3.15 9.46 8.31
CA HIS A 493 -3.87 8.68 9.34
C HIS A 493 -2.91 7.89 10.22
N LEU A 494 -1.90 7.27 9.60
CA LEU A 494 -0.85 6.54 10.32
C LEU A 494 -0.11 7.48 11.28
N ALA A 495 0.38 8.61 10.76
CA ALA A 495 1.16 9.60 11.50
C ALA A 495 0.39 10.19 12.70
N THR A 496 -0.94 10.23 12.62
CA THR A 496 -1.81 10.75 13.68
C THR A 496 -2.44 9.67 14.55
N GLY A 497 -2.12 8.39 14.29
CA GLY A 497 -2.27 7.32 15.27
C GLY A 497 -3.19 6.17 14.87
N MET A 498 -3.62 6.03 13.62
CA MET A 498 -4.46 4.91 13.16
C MET A 498 -3.66 3.62 12.97
N MET A 499 -3.18 3.09 14.09
CA MET A 499 -2.25 1.99 14.16
C MET A 499 -2.45 1.21 15.46
N THR A 500 -2.27 -0.11 15.38
CA THR A 500 -2.24 -1.02 16.52
C THR A 500 -1.30 -2.19 16.21
N GLU A 501 -1.24 -3.14 17.11
CA GLU A 501 -0.44 -4.35 17.00
C GLU A 501 -1.34 -5.58 16.84
N PHE A 502 -0.96 -6.48 15.95
CA PHE A 502 -1.41 -7.86 15.96
C PHE A 502 -0.38 -8.70 16.73
N ALA A 503 -0.68 -8.98 17.99
CA ALA A 503 0.23 -9.67 18.90
C ALA A 503 -0.07 -11.17 18.92
N VAL A 504 0.81 -11.94 18.28
CA VAL A 504 0.75 -13.39 18.23
C VAL A 504 1.58 -13.98 19.36
N THR A 505 0.97 -14.84 20.17
CA THR A 505 1.64 -15.57 21.24
C THR A 505 1.86 -17.03 20.85
N ALA A 506 2.84 -17.69 21.47
CA ALA A 506 3.07 -19.12 21.24
C ALA A 506 1.83 -19.94 21.62
N SER A 507 1.54 -20.98 20.84
CA SER A 507 0.57 -22.00 21.25
C SER A 507 1.07 -22.74 22.49
N ALA A 508 0.15 -23.08 23.39
CA ALA A 508 0.45 -23.72 24.68
C ALA A 508 0.84 -25.19 24.52
#